data_AF-A0ABD5WFU1-F1
#
_entry.id   AF-A0ABD5WFU1-F1
#
_cell.length_a   1.000
_cell.length_b   1.000
_cell.length_c   1.000
_cell.angle_alpha   90.00
_cell.angle_beta   90.00
_cell.angle_gamma   90.00
#
_symmetry.space_group_name_H-M   'P 1'
#
loop_
_entity.id
_entity.type
_entity.pdbx_description
1 polymer ?
#
loop_
_entity_poly.entity_id
_entity_poly.type
_entity_poly.pdbx_seq_one_letter_code
_entity_poly.pdbx_strand_id
1 'polypeptide(L)'
;MTAGRYSAVAFDLDDTVCRRDQDPGELYERAFERAGVEPFGEPADLWHALAGPPEPNDERAYFAAGFTVVAARNDRSETDADALADGLLNSIDHGAVSFTPGAREALAAARATGPVALVTNGPEWRQSHKVAALDLSDAFDAVVYAGDMERRKPHPDPFDRACDLLGSEHAETLYVGDSLEHDVAGAQGAGLPVAWVPGPDAEHPTTDDGRPDPAPYGPEHVLSSLEEFPSLVRGR
;
A
#
# COMPACT_ATOMS: atom_id res chain seq x y z
N MET A 1 -35.23 1.04 8.30
CA MET A 1 -33.84 1.33 7.90
C MET A 1 -33.42 0.15 7.05
N THR A 2 -33.39 0.32 5.73
CA THR A 2 -32.79 -0.70 4.86
C THR A 2 -31.32 -0.76 5.24
N ALA A 3 -30.90 -1.86 5.87
CA ALA A 3 -29.49 -2.08 6.16
C ALA A 3 -28.75 -2.02 4.82
N GLY A 4 -27.71 -1.17 4.75
CA GLY A 4 -26.80 -1.19 3.61
C GLY A 4 -26.21 -2.59 3.45
N ARG A 5 -25.79 -2.93 2.23
CA ARG A 5 -25.19 -4.24 1.90
C ARG A 5 -23.98 -4.59 2.79
N TYR A 6 -23.30 -3.58 3.32
CA TYR A 6 -22.12 -3.70 4.16
C TYR A 6 -22.37 -3.01 5.51
N SER A 7 -21.90 -3.61 6.59
CA SER A 7 -22.00 -3.10 7.96
C SER A 7 -20.67 -2.53 8.48
N ALA A 8 -19.56 -2.80 7.80
CA ALA A 8 -18.23 -2.24 8.07
C ALA A 8 -17.39 -2.10 6.79
N VAL A 9 -16.30 -1.33 6.86
CA VAL A 9 -15.37 -1.13 5.75
C VAL A 9 -13.93 -1.23 6.24
N ALA A 10 -13.06 -1.91 5.49
CA ALA A 10 -11.62 -1.95 5.72
C ALA A 10 -10.89 -1.40 4.49
N PHE A 11 -9.86 -0.58 4.70
CA PHE A 11 -9.04 -0.01 3.63
C PHE A 11 -7.60 -0.51 3.73
N ASP A 12 -6.95 -0.71 2.58
CA ASP A 12 -5.50 -0.62 2.49
C ASP A 12 -5.02 0.84 2.65
N LEU A 13 -3.72 1.03 2.92
CA LEU A 13 -3.11 2.35 3.07
C LEU A 13 -2.40 2.86 1.80
N ASP A 14 -1.40 2.12 1.32
CA ASP A 14 -0.43 2.60 0.34
C ASP A 14 -0.99 2.41 -1.06
N ASP A 15 -0.93 3.46 -1.88
CA ASP A 15 -1.50 3.53 -3.22
C ASP A 15 -3.05 3.38 -3.27
N THR A 16 -3.68 3.03 -2.14
CA THR A 16 -5.14 3.07 -1.93
C THR A 16 -5.61 4.38 -1.30
N VAL A 17 -5.33 4.63 -0.02
CA VAL A 17 -5.77 5.85 0.70
C VAL A 17 -4.78 7.00 0.51
N CYS A 18 -3.48 6.68 0.48
CA CYS A 18 -2.42 7.65 0.31
C CYS A 18 -1.36 7.18 -0.68
N ARG A 19 -0.66 8.14 -1.27
CA ARG A 19 0.52 7.89 -2.10
C ARG A 19 1.72 8.62 -1.52
N ARG A 20 2.92 8.14 -1.86
CA ARG A 20 4.18 8.80 -1.52
C ARG A 20 4.39 10.01 -2.40
N ASP A 21 4.89 11.09 -1.79
CA ASP A 21 5.21 12.33 -2.50
C ASP A 21 6.69 12.40 -2.93
N GLN A 22 7.54 11.54 -2.35
CA GLN A 22 8.98 11.57 -2.61
C GLN A 22 9.32 10.92 -3.96
N ASP A 23 10.15 11.61 -4.74
CA ASP A 23 10.67 11.11 -6.00
C ASP A 23 11.70 9.99 -5.75
N PRO A 24 11.52 8.79 -6.34
CA PRO A 24 12.47 7.69 -6.20
C PRO A 24 13.87 8.01 -6.75
N GLY A 25 13.97 8.90 -7.75
CA GLY A 25 15.24 9.36 -8.32
C GLY A 25 16.00 10.26 -7.35
N GLU A 26 15.33 11.23 -6.73
CA GLU A 26 15.94 12.04 -5.67
C GLU A 26 16.39 11.19 -4.48
N LEU A 27 15.61 10.17 -4.08
CA LEU A 27 16.00 9.25 -3.02
C LEU A 27 17.25 8.44 -3.39
N TYR A 28 17.34 8.01 -4.65
CA TYR A 28 18.52 7.34 -5.19
C TYR A 28 19.75 8.26 -5.14
N GLU A 29 19.65 9.50 -5.63
CA GLU A 29 20.76 10.46 -5.61
C GLU A 29 21.23 10.79 -4.17
N ARG A 30 20.30 11.00 -3.24
CA ARG A 30 20.61 11.25 -1.82
C ARG A 30 21.31 10.08 -1.15
N ALA A 31 21.09 8.85 -1.62
CA ALA A 31 21.79 7.68 -1.11
C ALA A 31 23.30 7.81 -1.32
N PHE A 32 23.72 8.23 -2.52
CA PHE A 32 25.13 8.46 -2.88
C PHE A 32 25.73 9.64 -2.12
N GLU A 33 25.00 10.76 -2.06
CA GLU A 33 25.43 11.95 -1.32
C GLU A 33 25.74 11.60 0.15
N ARG A 34 24.82 10.90 0.82
CA ARG A 34 24.99 10.51 2.23
C ARG A 34 26.06 9.46 2.44
N ALA A 35 26.25 8.54 1.50
CA ALA A 35 27.32 7.55 1.55
C ALA A 35 28.70 8.15 1.22
N GLY A 36 28.77 9.37 0.67
CA GLY A 36 30.01 9.99 0.21
C GLY A 36 30.60 9.26 -1.01
N VAL A 37 29.75 8.69 -1.85
CA VAL A 37 30.12 7.91 -3.04
C VAL A 37 29.75 8.71 -4.30
N GLU A 38 30.64 8.79 -5.28
CA GLU A 38 30.31 9.38 -6.59
C GLU A 38 29.18 8.57 -7.27
N PRO A 39 28.04 9.20 -7.64
CA PRO A 39 26.91 8.52 -8.26
C PRO A 39 27.26 7.71 -9.50
N PHE A 40 26.57 6.58 -9.68
CA PHE A 40 26.65 5.74 -10.87
C PHE A 40 25.32 5.00 -11.08
N GLY A 41 25.08 4.50 -12.29
CA GLY A 41 23.79 3.92 -12.67
C GLY A 41 22.65 4.93 -12.66
N GLU A 42 21.47 4.49 -13.08
CA GLU A 42 20.24 5.28 -13.05
C GLU A 42 19.31 4.78 -11.93
N PRO A 43 18.40 5.62 -11.39
CA PRO A 43 17.46 5.18 -10.35
C PRO A 43 16.67 3.92 -10.73
N ALA A 44 16.29 3.79 -12.01
CA ALA A 44 15.59 2.62 -12.53
C ALA A 44 16.42 1.32 -12.41
N ASP A 45 17.75 1.41 -12.42
CA ASP A 45 18.62 0.23 -12.29
C ASP A 45 18.47 -0.43 -10.93
N LEU A 46 18.30 0.36 -9.86
CA LEU A 46 18.05 -0.16 -8.51
C LEU A 46 16.71 -0.89 -8.48
N TRP A 47 15.64 -0.28 -8.99
CA TRP A 47 14.30 -0.86 -8.96
C TRP A 47 14.19 -2.13 -9.83
N HIS A 48 14.93 -2.19 -10.95
CA HIS A 48 15.03 -3.41 -11.76
C HIS A 48 15.91 -4.50 -11.14
N ALA A 49 16.84 -4.14 -10.25
CA ALA A 49 17.68 -5.11 -9.53
C ALA A 49 16.95 -5.75 -8.34
N LEU A 50 15.94 -5.06 -7.84
CA LEU A 50 15.11 -5.43 -6.70
C LEU A 50 13.91 -6.29 -7.16
N ALA A 51 13.50 -7.24 -6.33
CA ALA A 51 12.40 -8.16 -6.63
C ALA A 51 11.33 -8.06 -5.54
N GLY A 52 10.13 -7.59 -5.91
CA GLY A 52 9.01 -7.44 -4.99
C GLY A 52 9.23 -6.35 -3.93
N PRO A 53 8.39 -6.28 -2.89
CA PRO A 53 8.66 -5.42 -1.73
C PRO A 53 9.67 -6.05 -0.76
N PRO A 54 10.43 -5.26 0.03
CA PRO A 54 11.29 -5.80 1.08
C PRO A 54 10.47 -6.48 2.17
N GLU A 55 11.09 -7.45 2.85
CA GLU A 55 10.59 -7.88 4.15
C GLU A 55 10.62 -6.69 5.14
N PRO A 56 9.60 -6.48 5.99
CA PRO A 56 9.44 -5.31 6.86
C PRO A 56 10.65 -4.95 7.73
N ASN A 57 11.47 -5.95 8.08
CA ASN A 57 12.64 -5.80 8.95
C ASN A 57 13.97 -6.11 8.24
N ASP A 58 13.96 -6.22 6.90
CA ASP A 58 15.16 -6.54 6.12
C ASP A 58 15.42 -5.51 5.00
N GLU A 59 14.85 -4.32 5.10
CA GLU A 59 14.97 -3.28 4.08
C GLU A 59 16.41 -2.93 3.77
N ARG A 60 17.26 -2.83 4.79
CA ARG A 60 18.68 -2.51 4.61
C ARG A 60 19.38 -3.54 3.74
N ALA A 61 19.21 -4.83 4.04
CA ALA A 61 19.82 -5.89 3.24
C ALA A 61 19.20 -5.95 1.84
N TYR A 62 17.89 -5.71 1.74
CA TYR A 62 17.16 -5.63 0.47
C TYR A 62 17.77 -4.56 -0.45
N PHE A 63 17.87 -3.32 0.04
CA PHE A 63 18.47 -2.21 -0.72
C PHE A 63 19.95 -2.43 -0.99
N ALA A 64 20.71 -2.97 -0.03
CA ALA A 64 22.13 -3.28 -0.22
C ALA A 64 22.33 -4.34 -1.32
N ALA A 65 21.47 -5.34 -1.41
CA ALA A 65 21.50 -6.33 -2.48
C ALA A 65 21.24 -5.67 -3.86
N GLY A 66 20.26 -4.76 -3.94
CA GLY A 66 20.02 -3.96 -5.13
C GLY A 66 21.23 -3.12 -5.53
N PHE A 67 21.79 -2.34 -4.61
CA PHE A 67 22.98 -1.53 -4.86
C PHE A 67 24.20 -2.37 -5.23
N THR A 68 24.35 -3.58 -4.71
CA THR A 68 25.41 -4.52 -5.10
C THR A 68 25.31 -4.88 -6.58
N VAL A 69 24.10 -5.17 -7.06
CA VAL A 69 23.86 -5.48 -8.48
C VAL A 69 24.13 -4.26 -9.36
N VAL A 70 23.66 -3.07 -8.97
CA VAL A 70 23.91 -1.83 -9.71
C VAL A 70 25.41 -1.52 -9.76
N ALA A 71 26.12 -1.66 -8.65
CA ALA A 71 27.56 -1.46 -8.58
C ALA A 71 28.33 -2.41 -9.51
N ALA A 72 27.97 -3.70 -9.51
CA ALA A 72 28.60 -4.69 -10.39
C ALA A 72 28.40 -4.38 -11.88
N ARG A 73 27.21 -3.90 -12.27
CA ARG A 73 26.89 -3.53 -13.67
C ARG A 73 27.64 -2.30 -14.16
N ASN A 74 28.11 -1.46 -13.24
CA ASN A 74 28.79 -0.20 -13.54
C ASN A 74 30.32 -0.26 -13.30
N ASP A 75 30.90 -1.46 -13.16
CA ASP A 75 32.33 -1.65 -12.83
C ASP A 75 32.75 -0.99 -11.50
N ARG A 76 31.82 -0.95 -10.52
CA ARG A 76 31.99 -0.32 -9.20
C ARG A 76 31.84 -1.31 -8.04
N SER A 77 32.15 -2.59 -8.25
CA SER A 77 31.96 -3.68 -7.28
C SER A 77 32.66 -3.49 -5.92
N GLU A 78 33.63 -2.59 -5.80
CA GLU A 78 34.28 -2.22 -4.53
C GLU A 78 33.47 -1.21 -3.70
N THR A 79 32.32 -0.75 -4.20
CA THR A 79 31.45 0.21 -3.51
C THR A 79 30.79 -0.44 -2.30
N ASP A 80 30.73 0.31 -1.20
CA ASP A 80 29.99 -0.06 0.00
C ASP A 80 28.48 0.08 -0.26
N ALA A 81 27.85 -1.02 -0.70
CA ALA A 81 26.41 -1.07 -0.97
C ALA A 81 25.56 -0.94 0.30
N ASP A 82 26.11 -1.35 1.44
CA ASP A 82 25.50 -1.19 2.75
C ASP A 82 25.39 0.30 3.11
N ALA A 83 26.45 1.09 2.87
CA ALA A 83 26.43 2.54 3.07
C ALA A 83 25.42 3.25 2.14
N LEU A 84 25.28 2.79 0.89
CA LEU A 84 24.25 3.30 -0.02
C LEU A 84 22.83 2.97 0.46
N ALA A 85 22.60 1.73 0.91
CA ALA A 85 21.31 1.34 1.49
C ALA A 85 20.95 2.19 2.71
N ASP A 86 21.92 2.40 3.61
CA ASP A 86 21.75 3.27 4.78
C ASP A 86 21.50 4.73 4.35
N GLY A 87 22.20 5.23 3.34
CA GLY A 87 21.98 6.57 2.78
C GLY A 87 20.56 6.75 2.23
N LEU A 88 20.06 5.76 1.48
CA LEU A 88 18.70 5.75 0.94
C LEU A 88 17.67 5.73 2.08
N LEU A 89 17.76 4.76 2.99
CA LEU A 89 16.78 4.57 4.06
C LEU A 89 16.70 5.78 4.98
N ASN A 90 17.84 6.39 5.33
CA ASN A 90 17.87 7.60 6.15
C ASN A 90 17.37 8.86 5.41
N SER A 91 17.11 8.77 4.09
CA SER A 91 16.53 9.85 3.28
C SER A 91 15.02 9.72 3.09
N ILE A 92 14.44 8.58 3.45
CA ILE A 92 13.00 8.37 3.38
C ILE A 92 12.33 9.15 4.51
N ASP A 93 11.33 9.94 4.15
CA ASP A 93 10.41 10.57 5.09
C ASP A 93 9.08 9.81 5.00
N HIS A 94 8.80 8.97 6.00
CA HIS A 94 7.56 8.19 6.01
C HIS A 94 6.30 9.05 6.18
N GLY A 95 6.41 10.33 6.55
CA GLY A 95 5.31 11.28 6.60
C GLY A 95 5.08 12.04 5.29
N ALA A 96 5.98 11.92 4.30
CA ALA A 96 5.86 12.58 3.01
C ALA A 96 4.86 11.85 2.10
N VAL A 97 3.58 11.96 2.45
CA VAL A 97 2.45 11.35 1.76
C VAL A 97 1.32 12.34 1.55
N SER A 98 0.57 12.11 0.47
CA SER A 98 -0.66 12.82 0.14
C SER A 98 -1.82 11.86 -0.07
N PHE A 99 -3.05 12.33 0.14
CA PHE A 99 -4.25 11.56 -0.19
C PHE A 99 -4.30 11.21 -1.68
N THR A 100 -4.74 10.00 -1.99
CA THR A 100 -5.15 9.66 -3.36
C THR A 100 -6.48 10.38 -3.70
N PRO A 101 -6.79 10.58 -4.99
CA PRO A 101 -8.04 11.23 -5.40
C PRO A 101 -9.28 10.55 -4.82
N GLY A 102 -10.11 11.31 -4.12
CA GLY A 102 -11.37 10.83 -3.52
C GLY A 102 -11.23 10.12 -2.16
N ALA A 103 -10.01 9.93 -1.63
CA ALA A 103 -9.80 9.19 -0.39
C ALA A 103 -10.50 9.81 0.83
N ARG A 104 -10.52 11.15 0.96
CA ARG A 104 -11.18 11.83 2.08
C ARG A 104 -12.69 11.61 2.05
N GLU A 105 -13.29 11.74 0.86
CA GLU A 105 -14.71 11.52 0.63
C GLU A 105 -15.09 10.06 0.84
N ALA A 106 -14.23 9.12 0.42
CA ALA A 106 -14.41 7.70 0.62
C ALA A 106 -14.40 7.32 2.10
N LEU A 107 -13.41 7.79 2.86
CA LEU A 107 -13.32 7.57 4.30
C LEU A 107 -14.53 8.17 5.05
N ALA A 108 -14.95 9.38 4.68
CA ALA A 108 -16.15 10.00 5.26
C ALA A 108 -17.43 9.19 4.95
N ALA A 109 -17.55 8.66 3.74
CA ALA A 109 -18.67 7.80 3.35
C ALA A 109 -18.63 6.46 4.10
N ALA A 110 -17.45 5.84 4.25
CA ALA A 110 -17.28 4.60 4.99
C ALA A 110 -17.67 4.75 6.46
N ARG A 111 -17.25 5.84 7.12
CA ARG A 111 -17.65 6.14 8.51
C ARG A 111 -19.16 6.38 8.67
N ALA A 112 -19.84 6.82 7.62
CA ALA A 112 -21.30 6.95 7.61
C ALA A 112 -22.01 5.60 7.42
N THR A 113 -21.31 4.59 6.87
CA THR A 113 -21.80 3.22 6.69
C THR A 113 -21.65 2.40 7.97
N GLY A 114 -20.51 2.49 8.65
CA GLY A 114 -20.24 1.71 9.86
C GLY A 114 -18.79 1.86 10.36
N PRO A 115 -18.32 0.94 11.23
CA PRO A 115 -16.94 0.91 11.69
C PRO A 115 -15.94 0.79 10.54
N VAL A 116 -14.80 1.46 10.67
CA VAL A 116 -13.76 1.52 9.63
C VAL A 116 -12.42 1.00 10.15
N ALA A 117 -11.81 0.07 9.42
CA ALA A 117 -10.46 -0.40 9.69
C ALA A 117 -9.46 0.05 8.63
N LEU A 118 -8.19 0.17 9.04
CA LEU A 118 -7.03 0.21 8.15
C LEU A 118 -6.29 -1.13 8.25
N VAL A 119 -5.90 -1.74 7.12
CA VAL A 119 -5.16 -3.01 7.07
C VAL A 119 -4.00 -2.88 6.08
N THR A 120 -2.77 -2.88 6.57
CA THR A 120 -1.57 -2.66 5.76
C THR A 120 -0.52 -3.72 6.00
N ASN A 121 0.24 -4.10 4.96
CA ASN A 121 1.38 -5.01 5.08
C ASN A 121 2.63 -4.35 5.69
N GLY A 122 2.65 -3.03 5.80
CA GLY A 122 3.76 -2.31 6.45
C GLY A 122 3.73 -2.42 7.97
N PRO A 123 4.89 -2.34 8.63
CA PRO A 123 5.00 -2.36 10.09
C PRO A 123 4.55 -1.03 10.72
N GLU A 124 4.12 -1.07 11.98
CA GLU A 124 3.60 0.09 12.71
C GLU A 124 4.59 1.27 12.70
N TRP A 125 5.87 0.99 12.95
CA TRP A 125 6.91 2.03 13.03
C TRP A 125 7.02 2.86 11.74
N ARG A 126 6.58 2.33 10.60
CA ARG A 126 6.57 3.02 9.32
C ARG A 126 5.22 3.65 9.02
N GLN A 127 4.16 2.85 9.13
CA GLN A 127 2.84 3.22 8.63
C GLN A 127 2.13 4.22 9.56
N SER A 128 2.45 4.22 10.86
CA SER A 128 1.93 5.21 11.81
C SER A 128 2.32 6.66 11.45
N HIS A 129 3.49 6.87 10.85
CA HIS A 129 3.91 8.21 10.38
C HIS A 129 3.00 8.74 9.27
N LYS A 130 2.58 7.89 8.33
CA LYS A 130 1.65 8.24 7.25
C LYS A 130 0.27 8.58 7.80
N VAL A 131 -0.24 7.75 8.71
CA VAL A 131 -1.52 7.97 9.39
C VAL A 131 -1.51 9.31 10.14
N ALA A 132 -0.42 9.61 10.85
CA ALA A 132 -0.26 10.88 11.56
C ALA A 132 -0.16 12.08 10.59
N ALA A 133 0.64 11.98 9.52
CA ALA A 133 0.83 13.06 8.56
C ALA A 133 -0.45 13.47 7.82
N LEU A 134 -1.39 12.54 7.68
CA LEU A 134 -2.68 12.75 7.01
C LEU A 134 -3.84 13.06 7.98
N ASP A 135 -3.56 13.22 9.27
CA ASP A 135 -4.56 13.40 10.34
C ASP A 135 -5.63 12.29 10.37
N LEU A 136 -5.22 11.04 10.10
CA LEU A 136 -6.11 9.89 9.99
C LEU A 136 -6.27 9.09 11.29
N SER A 137 -5.68 9.54 12.40
CA SER A 137 -5.69 8.80 13.67
C SER A 137 -7.10 8.50 14.18
N ASP A 138 -8.05 9.43 13.95
CA ASP A 138 -9.45 9.28 14.35
C ASP A 138 -10.37 8.82 13.19
N ALA A 139 -9.80 8.54 12.02
CA ALA A 139 -10.55 8.08 10.85
C ALA A 139 -10.88 6.59 10.91
N PHE A 140 -10.13 5.82 11.70
CA PHE A 140 -10.23 4.38 11.81
C PHE A 140 -10.59 3.96 13.24
N ASP A 141 -11.58 3.10 13.38
CA ASP A 141 -11.90 2.43 14.65
C ASP A 141 -10.87 1.34 14.98
N ALA A 142 -10.15 0.83 13.98
CA ALA A 142 -9.11 -0.18 14.12
C ALA A 142 -7.99 0.01 13.09
N VAL A 143 -6.74 -0.28 13.49
CA VAL A 143 -5.60 -0.34 12.57
C VAL A 143 -4.88 -1.67 12.74
N VAL A 144 -4.64 -2.36 11.63
CA VAL A 144 -3.93 -3.64 11.56
C VAL A 144 -2.64 -3.44 10.76
N TYR A 145 -1.53 -3.39 11.48
CA TYR A 145 -0.18 -3.39 10.92
C TYR A 145 0.27 -4.85 10.73
N ALA A 146 -0.06 -5.45 9.59
CA ALA A 146 0.27 -6.83 9.32
C ALA A 146 1.80 -7.05 9.24
N GLY A 147 2.58 -5.99 8.98
CA GLY A 147 4.04 -6.04 9.06
C GLY A 147 4.60 -6.53 10.40
N ASP A 148 3.82 -6.39 11.48
CA ASP A 148 4.17 -6.83 12.84
C ASP A 148 3.49 -8.17 13.22
N MET A 149 2.72 -8.76 12.30
CA MET A 149 2.05 -10.05 12.48
C MET A 149 2.92 -11.19 11.91
N GLU A 150 2.62 -12.43 12.34
CA GLU A 150 3.26 -13.63 11.80
C GLU A 150 2.96 -13.82 10.30
N ARG A 151 1.75 -13.47 9.88
CA ARG A 151 1.27 -13.64 8.50
C ARG A 151 0.66 -12.35 8.00
N ARG A 152 1.03 -12.00 6.77
CA ARG A 152 0.65 -10.77 6.05
C ARG A 152 -0.32 -11.07 4.93
N LYS A 153 -0.98 -10.04 4.40
CA LYS A 153 -1.77 -10.18 3.16
C LYS A 153 -0.90 -10.79 2.06
N PRO A 154 -1.36 -11.81 1.31
CA PRO A 154 -2.76 -12.21 1.14
C PRO A 154 -3.26 -13.27 2.14
N HIS A 155 -2.53 -13.60 3.19
CA HIS A 155 -3.03 -14.52 4.21
C HIS A 155 -4.30 -13.94 4.88
N PRO A 156 -5.30 -14.76 5.27
CA PRO A 156 -6.54 -14.27 5.88
C PRO A 156 -6.36 -13.56 7.23
N ASP A 157 -5.36 -13.94 8.03
CA ASP A 157 -5.11 -13.41 9.39
C ASP A 157 -5.29 -11.88 9.57
N PRO A 158 -4.74 -10.98 8.74
CA PRO A 158 -4.95 -9.55 8.93
C PRO A 158 -6.39 -9.10 8.70
N PHE A 159 -7.11 -9.75 7.79
CA PHE A 159 -8.52 -9.48 7.51
C PHE A 159 -9.42 -10.00 8.64
N ASP A 160 -9.14 -11.21 9.13
CA ASP A 160 -9.80 -11.78 10.31
C ASP A 160 -9.64 -10.85 11.52
N ARG A 161 -8.40 -10.40 11.75
CA ARG A 161 -8.08 -9.47 12.82
C ARG A 161 -8.84 -8.15 12.69
N ALA A 162 -9.00 -7.63 11.46
CA ALA A 162 -9.77 -6.41 11.22
C ALA A 162 -11.25 -6.62 11.55
N CYS A 163 -11.87 -7.71 11.08
CA CYS A 163 -13.27 -8.03 11.37
C CYS A 163 -13.52 -8.21 12.88
N ASP A 164 -12.61 -8.91 13.57
CA ASP A 164 -12.67 -9.10 15.02
C ASP A 164 -12.62 -7.77 15.79
N LEU A 165 -11.76 -6.84 15.36
CA LEU A 165 -11.63 -5.51 15.97
C LEU A 165 -12.85 -4.63 15.71
N LEU A 166 -13.45 -4.74 14.52
CA LEU A 166 -14.65 -4.00 14.14
C LEU A 166 -15.93 -4.63 14.72
N GLY A 167 -15.88 -5.89 15.15
CA GLY A 167 -17.04 -6.66 15.57
C GLY A 167 -18.02 -6.93 14.42
N SER A 168 -17.50 -7.08 13.19
CA SER A 168 -18.30 -7.25 11.97
C SER A 168 -18.16 -8.67 11.38
N GLU A 169 -19.16 -9.09 10.61
CA GLU A 169 -19.08 -10.35 9.86
C GLU A 169 -18.27 -10.15 8.57
N HIS A 170 -17.44 -11.13 8.19
CA HIS A 170 -16.64 -11.09 6.95
C HIS A 170 -17.47 -10.76 5.71
N ALA A 171 -18.60 -11.45 5.54
CA ALA A 171 -19.48 -11.27 4.38
C ALA A 171 -20.14 -9.87 4.30
N GLU A 172 -20.15 -9.13 5.41
CA GLU A 172 -20.70 -7.77 5.51
C GLU A 172 -19.61 -6.69 5.61
N THR A 173 -18.33 -7.08 5.59
CA THR A 173 -17.19 -6.16 5.68
C THR A 173 -16.59 -5.93 4.31
N LEU A 174 -16.79 -4.75 3.72
CA LEU A 174 -16.20 -4.41 2.43
C LEU A 174 -14.73 -4.07 2.60
N TYR A 175 -13.85 -4.81 1.91
CA TYR A 175 -12.45 -4.46 1.79
C TYR A 175 -12.19 -3.58 0.56
N VAL A 176 -11.34 -2.56 0.69
CA VAL A 176 -10.96 -1.64 -0.39
C VAL A 176 -9.44 -1.59 -0.50
N GLY A 177 -8.88 -1.90 -1.66
CA GLY A 177 -7.43 -1.91 -1.87
C GLY A 177 -7.01 -1.95 -3.34
N ASP A 178 -5.73 -1.75 -3.60
CA ASP A 178 -5.16 -1.63 -4.95
C ASP A 178 -4.46 -2.89 -5.43
N SER A 179 -3.91 -3.69 -4.52
CA SER A 179 -3.13 -4.87 -4.89
C SER A 179 -4.04 -6.03 -5.27
N LEU A 180 -4.05 -6.43 -6.54
CA LEU A 180 -4.79 -7.61 -6.97
C LEU A 180 -4.39 -8.88 -6.18
N GLU A 181 -3.09 -9.04 -5.89
CA GLU A 181 -2.60 -10.18 -5.11
C GLU A 181 -2.87 -10.02 -3.62
N HIS A 182 -2.39 -8.95 -2.99
CA HIS A 182 -2.46 -8.81 -1.53
C HIS A 182 -3.87 -8.46 -1.05
N ASP A 183 -4.57 -7.57 -1.75
CA ASP A 183 -5.86 -7.06 -1.34
C ASP A 183 -7.00 -7.89 -1.91
N VAL A 184 -7.10 -8.02 -3.23
CA VAL A 184 -8.24 -8.71 -3.84
C VAL A 184 -8.22 -10.20 -3.53
N ALA A 185 -7.14 -10.90 -3.85
CA ALA A 185 -7.05 -12.32 -3.56
C ALA A 185 -7.09 -12.60 -2.05
N GLY A 186 -6.42 -11.77 -1.25
CA GLY A 186 -6.37 -11.92 0.21
C GLY A 186 -7.74 -11.76 0.87
N ALA A 187 -8.44 -10.66 0.59
CA ALA A 187 -9.75 -10.40 1.17
C ALA A 187 -10.80 -11.42 0.70
N GLN A 188 -10.78 -11.82 -0.58
CA GLN A 188 -11.64 -12.90 -1.07
C GLN A 188 -11.34 -14.25 -0.42
N GLY A 189 -10.06 -14.56 -0.20
CA GLY A 189 -9.63 -15.75 0.54
C GLY A 189 -10.10 -15.78 1.99
N ALA A 190 -10.27 -14.62 2.61
CA ALA A 190 -10.87 -14.44 3.92
C ALA A 190 -12.42 -14.35 3.90
N GLY A 191 -13.05 -14.34 2.72
CA GLY A 191 -14.50 -14.27 2.58
C GLY A 191 -15.11 -12.86 2.64
N LEU A 192 -14.29 -11.82 2.48
CA LEU A 192 -14.75 -10.44 2.41
C LEU A 192 -15.16 -10.09 0.96
N PRO A 193 -16.26 -9.35 0.76
CA PRO A 193 -16.49 -8.62 -0.50
C PRO A 193 -15.39 -7.57 -0.70
N VAL A 194 -14.99 -7.35 -1.96
CA VAL A 194 -13.86 -6.46 -2.29
C VAL A 194 -14.24 -5.41 -3.33
N ALA A 195 -13.87 -4.16 -3.07
CA ALA A 195 -13.77 -3.11 -4.06
C ALA A 195 -12.30 -2.89 -4.42
N TRP A 196 -11.93 -3.25 -5.64
CA TRP A 196 -10.59 -2.98 -6.16
C TRP A 196 -10.53 -1.57 -6.73
N VAL A 197 -9.47 -0.84 -6.39
CA VAL A 197 -9.16 0.49 -6.94
C VAL A 197 -7.69 0.53 -7.32
N PRO A 198 -7.32 0.63 -8.61
CA PRO A 198 -5.91 0.68 -8.99
C PRO A 198 -5.19 1.87 -8.34
N GLY A 199 -3.93 1.65 -7.96
CA GLY A 199 -3.06 2.73 -7.50
C GLY A 199 -2.95 3.84 -8.57
N PRO A 200 -2.90 5.13 -8.18
CA PRO A 200 -2.98 6.26 -9.11
C PRO A 200 -1.85 6.31 -10.13
N ASP A 201 -0.70 5.75 -9.79
CA ASP A 201 0.53 5.77 -10.59
C ASP A 201 0.90 4.36 -11.11
N ALA A 202 0.01 3.38 -10.94
CA ALA A 202 0.24 2.00 -11.38
C ALA A 202 -0.09 1.85 -12.87
N GLU A 203 0.84 1.26 -13.64
CA GLU A 203 0.49 0.74 -14.96
C GLU A 203 -0.48 -0.44 -14.81
N HIS A 204 -1.62 -0.38 -15.49
CA HIS A 204 -2.62 -1.44 -15.42
C HIS A 204 -3.10 -1.89 -16.81
N PRO A 205 -3.50 -3.16 -16.95
CA PRO A 205 -4.32 -3.59 -18.07
C PRO A 205 -5.65 -2.86 -18.05
N THR A 206 -6.16 -2.51 -19.23
CA THR A 206 -7.49 -1.94 -19.40
C THR A 206 -8.33 -2.81 -20.30
N THR A 207 -9.63 -2.84 -20.03
CA THR A 207 -10.64 -3.41 -20.93
C THR A 207 -10.76 -2.57 -22.22
N ASP A 208 -11.48 -3.09 -23.22
CA ASP A 208 -11.70 -2.41 -24.50
C ASP A 208 -12.39 -1.03 -24.36
N ASP A 209 -13.18 -0.82 -23.30
CA ASP A 209 -13.83 0.46 -22.98
C ASP A 209 -12.97 1.38 -22.11
N GLY A 210 -11.70 1.02 -21.87
CA GLY A 210 -10.72 1.84 -21.15
C GLY A 210 -10.87 1.82 -19.63
N ARG A 211 -11.62 0.87 -19.07
CA ARG A 211 -11.70 0.67 -17.62
C ARG A 211 -10.56 -0.20 -17.12
N PRO A 212 -10.19 -0.11 -15.84
CA PRO A 212 -9.23 -1.04 -15.25
C PRO A 212 -9.70 -2.49 -15.38
N ASP A 213 -8.81 -3.38 -15.82
CA ASP A 213 -9.09 -4.82 -15.95
C ASP A 213 -8.46 -5.59 -14.77
N PRO A 214 -9.27 -6.19 -13.87
CA PRO A 214 -8.76 -6.95 -12.73
C PRO A 214 -8.36 -8.39 -13.09
N ALA A 215 -8.49 -8.84 -14.33
CA ALA A 215 -8.25 -10.23 -14.69
C ALA A 215 -6.85 -10.73 -14.26
N PRO A 216 -6.72 -11.97 -13.76
CA PRO A 216 -7.75 -13.02 -13.68
C PRO A 216 -8.63 -12.95 -12.42
N TYR A 217 -8.51 -11.91 -11.60
CA TYR A 217 -9.28 -11.75 -10.38
C TYR A 217 -10.70 -11.24 -10.68
N GLY A 218 -11.63 -11.50 -9.75
CA GLY A 218 -13.03 -11.10 -9.88
C GLY A 218 -13.54 -10.36 -8.65
N PRO A 219 -13.07 -9.14 -8.37
CA PRO A 219 -13.57 -8.35 -7.24
C PRO A 219 -15.06 -8.02 -7.41
N GLU A 220 -15.76 -7.82 -6.30
CA GLU A 220 -17.18 -7.47 -6.29
C GLU A 220 -17.43 -6.11 -6.97
N HIS A 221 -16.48 -5.19 -6.83
CA HIS A 221 -16.49 -3.89 -7.47
C HIS A 221 -15.13 -3.55 -8.05
N VAL A 222 -15.14 -2.90 -9.22
CA VAL A 222 -13.97 -2.33 -9.88
C VAL A 222 -14.19 -0.83 -9.96
N LEU A 223 -13.33 -0.07 -9.29
CA LEU A 223 -13.38 1.38 -9.26
C LEU A 223 -12.28 1.96 -10.14
N SER A 224 -12.57 3.07 -10.82
CA SER A 224 -11.54 3.83 -11.54
C SER A 224 -10.71 4.70 -10.58
N SER A 225 -11.35 5.17 -9.50
CA SER A 225 -10.75 5.95 -8.42
C SER A 225 -11.62 5.85 -7.16
N LEU A 226 -11.09 6.29 -6.00
CA LEU A 226 -11.88 6.33 -4.76
C LEU A 226 -13.03 7.35 -4.80
N GLU A 227 -13.08 8.25 -5.79
CA GLU A 227 -14.20 9.19 -5.97
C GLU A 227 -15.53 8.47 -6.28
N GLU A 228 -15.46 7.24 -6.82
CA GLU A 228 -16.63 6.40 -7.08
C GLU A 228 -17.18 5.74 -5.81
N PHE A 229 -16.36 5.61 -4.76
CA PHE A 229 -16.70 4.87 -3.54
C PHE A 229 -17.94 5.39 -2.81
N PRO A 230 -18.14 6.71 -2.60
CA PRO A 230 -19.35 7.19 -1.92
C PRO A 230 -20.65 6.75 -2.61
N SER A 231 -20.66 6.63 -3.94
CA SER A 231 -21.82 6.17 -4.69
C SER A 231 -22.07 4.67 -4.50
N LEU A 232 -20.99 3.89 -4.38
CA LEU A 232 -21.04 2.44 -4.14
C LEU A 232 -21.71 2.11 -2.79
N VAL A 233 -21.36 2.83 -1.72
CA VAL A 233 -21.91 2.54 -0.37
C VAL A 233 -23.24 3.22 -0.09
N ARG A 234 -23.58 4.32 -0.79
CA ARG A 234 -24.88 5.02 -0.65
C ARG A 234 -25.96 4.47 -1.59
N GLY A 235 -25.56 3.88 -2.71
CA GLY A 235 -26.46 3.37 -3.72
C GLY A 235 -27.04 2.00 -3.35
N ARG A 236 -28.01 1.97 -2.43
CA ARG A 236 -29.15 1.03 -2.36
C ARG A 236 -30.05 1.31 -1.15
#